data_AF-A0A9D4IG94-F1
#
_entry.id   AF-A0A9D4IG94-F1
#
_cell.length_a   1.000
_cell.length_b   1.000
_cell.length_c   1.000
_cell.angle_alpha   90.00
_cell.angle_beta   90.00
_cell.angle_gamma   90.00
#
_symmetry.space_group_name_H-M   'P 1'
#
loop_
_entity.id
_entity.type
_entity.pdbx_description
1 polymer ?
#
loop_
_entity_poly.entity_id
_entity_poly.type
_entity_poly.pdbx_seq_one_letter_code
_entity_poly.pdbx_strand_id
1 'polypeptide(L)'
;MQANPDKFQAIAVGQKTISRSPIFDLDGFSISCDEVVKLLGVDIDCKLKFDSHVPAVRTTSYGKNSFKYAAPKLWNSLPDHFRTCSSFSKFKTLISSWSGKDCKCIACDSG
;
A
#
# COMPACT_ATOMS: atom_id res chain seq x y z
N MET A 1 9.77 29.78 8.72
CA MET A 1 9.76 28.31 8.90
C MET A 1 10.70 27.73 7.87
N GLN A 2 11.77 27.05 8.28
CA GLN A 2 12.68 26.34 7.38
C GLN A 2 12.42 24.84 7.54
N ALA A 3 12.21 24.11 6.44
CA ALA A 3 11.99 22.67 6.49
C ALA A 3 13.31 21.93 6.78
N ASN A 4 13.24 20.76 7.42
CA ASN A 4 14.40 19.98 7.87
C ASN A 4 14.61 18.77 6.94
N PRO A 5 15.55 18.83 5.97
CA PRO A 5 15.61 17.85 4.88
C PRO A 5 16.06 16.44 5.29
N ASP A 6 16.88 16.34 6.32
CA ASP A 6 17.25 15.11 7.05
C ASP A 6 16.05 14.33 7.60
N LYS A 7 14.89 14.98 7.79
CA LYS A 7 13.65 14.32 8.21
C LYS A 7 12.75 13.90 7.05
N PHE A 8 13.12 14.21 5.81
CA PHE A 8 12.37 13.76 4.66
C PHE A 8 12.61 12.29 4.39
N GLN A 9 11.53 11.58 4.12
CA GLN A 9 11.56 10.19 3.66
C GLN A 9 10.99 10.18 2.24
N ALA A 10 11.63 9.44 1.35
CA ALA A 10 11.20 9.29 -0.03
C ALA A 10 10.99 7.83 -0.38
N ILE A 11 10.00 7.56 -1.22
CA ILE A 11 9.76 6.24 -1.80
C ILE A 11 9.49 6.36 -3.28
N ALA A 12 10.08 5.46 -4.06
CA ALA A 12 9.81 5.34 -5.48
C ALA A 12 8.71 4.29 -5.69
N VAL A 13 7.57 4.74 -6.22
CA VAL A 13 6.42 3.88 -6.50
C VAL A 13 6.37 3.57 -7.99
N GLY A 14 6.41 2.30 -8.36
CA GLY A 14 6.38 1.86 -9.76
C GLY A 14 7.07 0.52 -9.97
N GLN A 15 7.19 0.11 -11.25
CA GLN A 15 7.97 -1.07 -11.59
C GLN A 15 9.44 -0.83 -11.25
N LYS A 16 10.02 -1.70 -10.41
CA LYS A 16 11.45 -1.64 -10.05
C LYS A 16 12.28 -2.01 -11.27
N THR A 17 12.69 -1.00 -12.04
CA THR A 17 13.50 -1.16 -13.26
C THR A 17 15.01 -1.20 -12.97
N ILE A 18 15.43 -0.78 -11.78
CA ILE A 18 16.84 -0.70 -11.38
C ILE A 18 17.00 -1.34 -9.99
N SER A 19 18.08 -2.11 -9.82
CA SER A 19 18.40 -2.80 -8.55
C SER A 19 18.86 -1.85 -7.43
N ARG A 20 19.14 -0.58 -7.73
CA ARG A 20 19.62 0.44 -6.78
C ARG A 20 18.47 1.36 -6.36
N SER A 21 18.50 1.80 -5.11
CA SER A 21 17.63 2.88 -4.63
C SER A 21 18.00 4.19 -5.33
N PRO A 22 17.04 4.87 -5.98
CA PRO A 22 17.30 6.17 -6.60
C PRO A 22 17.64 7.22 -5.53
N ILE A 23 18.48 8.18 -5.91
CA ILE A 23 18.88 9.34 -5.11
C ILE A 23 18.35 10.59 -5.82
N PHE A 24 17.70 11.49 -5.08
CA PHE A 24 17.16 12.74 -5.60
C PHE A 24 17.93 13.91 -4.99
N ASP A 25 18.57 14.71 -5.84
CA ASP A 25 19.25 15.93 -5.41
C ASP A 25 18.27 17.11 -5.47
N LEU A 26 17.95 17.69 -4.31
CA LEU A 26 17.08 18.86 -4.16
C LEU A 26 17.82 19.93 -3.36
N ASP A 27 18.09 21.10 -3.97
CA ASP A 27 18.76 22.24 -3.32
C ASP A 27 20.06 21.89 -2.57
N GLY A 28 20.85 20.96 -3.12
CA GLY A 28 22.11 20.50 -2.52
C GLY A 28 21.95 19.43 -1.43
N PHE A 29 20.72 18.96 -1.17
CA PHE A 29 20.44 17.82 -0.32
C PHE A 29 20.15 16.58 -1.17
N SER A 30 20.84 15.48 -0.88
CA SER A 30 20.59 14.18 -1.53
C SER A 30 19.62 13.36 -0.68
N ILE A 31 18.43 13.08 -1.21
CA ILE A 31 17.41 12.26 -0.56
C ILE A 31 17.45 10.86 -1.18
N SER A 32 17.77 9.85 -0.38
CA SER A 32 17.69 8.45 -0.81
C SER A 32 16.26 7.93 -0.73
N CYS A 33 15.87 7.09 -1.70
CA CYS A 33 14.62 6.35 -1.58
C CYS A 33 14.77 5.12 -0.68
N ASP A 34 13.83 5.00 0.25
CA ASP A 34 13.67 3.83 1.10
C ASP A 34 12.74 2.80 0.44
N GLU A 35 12.93 1.52 0.78
CA GLU A 35 12.01 0.46 0.33
C GLU A 35 10.65 0.53 1.05
N VAL A 36 10.65 1.06 2.28
CA VAL A 36 9.47 1.27 3.14
C VAL A 36 9.59 2.62 3.83
N VAL A 37 8.54 3.43 3.75
CA VAL A 37 8.43 4.72 4.48
C VAL A 37 7.33 4.65 5.54
N LYS A 38 7.48 5.41 6.63
CA LYS A 38 6.51 5.44 7.72
C LYS A 38 5.75 6.76 7.73
N LEU A 39 4.47 6.72 7.37
CA LEU A 39 3.61 7.89 7.37
C LEU A 39 2.46 7.70 8.36
N LEU A 40 2.43 8.52 9.42
CA LEU A 40 1.35 8.51 10.43
C LEU A 40 1.11 7.12 11.06
N GLY A 41 2.18 6.34 11.27
CA GLY A 41 2.09 4.98 11.80
C GLY A 41 1.75 3.91 10.76
N VAL A 42 1.69 4.26 9.48
CA VAL A 42 1.49 3.34 8.37
C VAL A 42 2.80 3.13 7.62
N ASP A 43 3.27 1.89 7.60
CA ASP A 43 4.34 1.45 6.71
C ASP A 43 3.81 1.33 5.28
N ILE A 44 4.45 2.03 4.33
CA ILE A 44 4.12 2.00 2.89
C ILE A 44 5.35 1.49 2.14
N ASP A 45 5.18 0.42 1.38
CA ASP A 45 6.24 -0.17 0.55
C ASP A 45 6.09 0.16 -0.95
N CYS A 46 7.16 -0.08 -1.72
CA CYS A 46 7.19 0.18 -3.16
C CYS A 46 6.22 -0.69 -3.98
N LYS A 47 5.74 -1.80 -3.41
CA LYS A 47 4.73 -2.66 -4.03
C LYS A 47 3.32 -2.16 -3.71
N LEU A 48 3.16 -1.15 -2.85
CA LEU A 48 1.88 -0.70 -2.32
C LEU A 48 1.06 -1.84 -1.70
N LYS A 49 1.74 -2.69 -0.92
CA LYS A 49 1.09 -3.71 -0.07
C LYS A 49 1.10 -3.26 1.38
N PHE A 50 0.15 -3.79 2.14
CA PHE A 50 0.04 -3.60 3.58
C PHE A 50 0.30 -4.90 4.34
N ASP A 51 1.25 -5.71 3.87
CA ASP A 51 1.53 -7.04 4.45
C ASP A 51 1.93 -6.95 5.94
N SER A 52 2.71 -5.94 6.34
CA SER A 52 3.08 -5.70 7.74
C SER A 52 1.88 -5.33 8.63
N HIS A 53 0.78 -4.86 8.04
CA HIS A 53 -0.44 -4.47 8.76
C HIS A 53 -1.47 -5.59 8.84
N VAL A 54 -1.23 -6.74 8.22
CA VAL A 54 -2.11 -7.91 8.37
C VAL A 54 -1.83 -8.54 9.75
N PRO A 55 -2.74 -8.41 10.73
CA PRO A 55 -2.47 -8.92 12.07
C PRO A 55 -2.47 -10.45 12.08
N ALA A 56 -1.60 -11.04 12.90
CA ALA A 56 -1.62 -12.46 13.17
C ALA A 56 -2.93 -12.84 13.88
N VAL A 57 -3.72 -13.70 13.24
CA VAL A 57 -4.97 -14.20 13.82
C VAL A 57 -4.68 -15.42 14.69
N ARG A 58 -4.87 -15.27 16.00
CA ARG A 58 -4.78 -16.38 16.95
C ARG A 58 -6.10 -17.14 17.11
N THR A 59 -7.21 -16.53 16.70
CA THR A 59 -8.55 -17.14 16.73
C THR A 59 -9.22 -16.95 15.38
N THR A 60 -9.91 -17.99 14.91
CA THR A 60 -10.61 -17.98 13.61
C THR A 60 -12.02 -17.39 13.69
N SER A 61 -12.60 -17.28 14.90
CA SER A 61 -14.01 -16.95 15.10
C SER A 61 -14.35 -15.48 14.87
N TYR A 62 -13.53 -14.55 15.38
CA TYR A 62 -13.84 -13.10 15.32
C TYR A 62 -12.70 -12.25 14.73
N GLY A 63 -11.44 -12.68 14.88
CA GLY A 63 -10.28 -11.89 14.44
C GLY A 63 -10.29 -11.59 12.94
N LYS A 64 -10.74 -12.58 12.13
CA LYS A 64 -10.80 -12.46 10.66
C LYS A 64 -11.88 -11.51 10.16
N ASN A 65 -12.90 -11.21 10.97
CA ASN A 65 -14.00 -10.33 10.60
C ASN A 65 -13.73 -8.87 10.98
N SER A 66 -12.63 -8.61 11.71
CA SER A 66 -12.25 -7.24 12.07
C SER A 66 -11.79 -6.44 10.84
N PHE A 67 -12.15 -5.16 10.79
CA PHE A 67 -11.68 -4.24 9.74
C PHE A 67 -10.15 -4.23 9.65
N LYS A 68 -9.47 -4.23 10.80
CA LYS A 68 -8.00 -4.26 10.90
C LYS A 68 -7.38 -5.47 10.17
N TYR A 69 -8.07 -6.61 10.12
CA TYR A 69 -7.63 -7.78 9.36
C TYR A 69 -8.10 -7.75 7.91
N ALA A 70 -9.38 -7.46 7.68
CA ALA A 70 -10.01 -7.56 6.38
C ALA A 70 -9.50 -6.50 5.39
N ALA A 71 -9.27 -5.26 5.83
CA ALA A 71 -8.89 -4.14 4.97
C ALA A 71 -7.52 -4.34 4.27
N PRO A 72 -6.39 -4.55 4.98
CA PRO A 72 -5.11 -4.77 4.32
C PRO A 72 -5.12 -6.03 3.45
N LYS A 73 -5.85 -7.08 3.88
CA LYS A 73 -5.99 -8.32 3.12
C LYS A 73 -6.81 -8.14 1.83
N LEU A 74 -7.82 -7.29 1.83
CA LEU A 74 -8.61 -6.97 0.65
C LEU A 74 -7.79 -6.11 -0.32
N TRP A 75 -7.12 -5.08 0.18
CA TRP A 75 -6.22 -4.25 -0.63
C TRP A 75 -5.13 -5.10 -1.30
N ASN A 76 -4.45 -5.97 -0.55
CA ASN A 76 -3.38 -6.82 -1.09
C ASN A 76 -3.89 -7.85 -2.12
N SER A 77 -5.21 -8.10 -2.19
CA SER A 77 -5.82 -8.97 -3.21
C SER A 77 -6.10 -8.26 -4.54
N LEU A 78 -5.95 -6.94 -4.62
CA LEU A 78 -6.05 -6.20 -5.87
C LEU A 78 -4.91 -6.59 -6.81
N PRO A 79 -5.18 -6.73 -8.12
CA PRO A 79 -4.13 -6.91 -9.13
C PRO A 79 -3.11 -5.77 -9.07
N ASP A 80 -1.85 -6.06 -9.39
CA ASP A 80 -0.77 -5.09 -9.24
C ASP A 80 -1.03 -3.77 -10.00
N HIS A 81 -1.49 -3.87 -11.24
CA HIS A 81 -1.79 -2.72 -12.09
C HIS A 81 -2.97 -1.85 -11.61
N PHE A 82 -3.77 -2.34 -10.65
CA PHE A 82 -4.76 -1.51 -9.97
C PHE A 82 -4.09 -0.65 -8.89
N ARG A 83 -3.14 -1.22 -8.15
CA ARG A 83 -2.45 -0.54 -7.05
C ARG A 83 -1.42 0.46 -7.57
N THR A 84 -0.73 0.12 -8.65
CA THR A 84 0.38 0.92 -9.20
C THR A 84 -0.04 1.94 -10.27
N CYS A 85 -1.34 2.11 -10.55
CA CYS A 85 -1.76 3.07 -11.56
C CYS A 85 -1.55 4.53 -11.09
N SER A 86 -0.97 5.36 -11.96
CA SER A 86 -0.60 6.75 -11.64
C SER A 86 -1.71 7.78 -11.84
N SER A 87 -2.91 7.37 -12.27
CA SER A 87 -4.04 8.27 -12.53
C SER A 87 -5.24 7.92 -11.67
N PHE A 88 -5.74 8.90 -10.92
CA PHE A 88 -6.94 8.74 -10.09
C PHE A 88 -8.18 8.35 -10.90
N SER A 89 -8.41 8.98 -12.06
CA SER A 89 -9.54 8.64 -12.93
C SER A 89 -9.45 7.20 -13.47
N LYS A 90 -8.24 6.76 -13.82
CA LYS A 90 -7.98 5.38 -14.22
C LYS A 90 -8.20 4.41 -13.05
N PHE A 91 -7.69 4.74 -11.87
CA PHE A 91 -7.90 3.96 -10.65
C PHE A 91 -9.39 3.76 -10.37
N LYS A 92 -10.19 4.84 -10.42
CA LYS A 92 -11.63 4.80 -10.18
C LYS A 92 -12.34 3.87 -11.16
N THR A 93 -11.95 3.93 -12.44
CA THR A 93 -12.53 3.06 -13.48
C THR A 93 -12.14 1.59 -13.26
N LEU A 94 -10.87 1.32 -12.94
CA LEU A 94 -10.38 -0.02 -12.65
C LEU A 94 -11.11 -0.61 -11.44
N ILE A 95 -11.10 0.08 -10.30
CA ILE A 95 -11.71 -0.44 -9.06
C ILE A 95 -13.21 -0.69 -9.20
N SER A 96 -13.93 0.12 -10.00
CA SER A 96 -15.34 -0.13 -10.30
C SER A 96 -15.58 -1.37 -11.16
N SER A 97 -14.62 -1.78 -11.98
CA SER A 97 -14.70 -3.01 -12.77
C SER A 97 -14.26 -4.28 -12.02
N TRP A 98 -13.76 -4.14 -10.79
CA TRP A 98 -13.26 -5.26 -10.02
C TRP A 98 -14.40 -6.06 -9.39
N SER A 99 -14.51 -7.34 -9.75
CA SER A 99 -15.47 -8.26 -9.16
C SER A 99 -15.02 -8.87 -7.82
N GLY A 100 -13.88 -8.44 -7.28
CA GLY A 100 -13.33 -9.01 -6.05
C GLY A 100 -12.68 -10.37 -6.26
N LYS A 101 -12.27 -10.98 -5.13
CA LYS A 101 -11.89 -12.40 -5.05
C LYS A 101 -13.12 -13.21 -4.66
N ASP A 102 -13.14 -14.51 -5.01
CA ASP A 102 -14.16 -15.44 -4.52
C ASP A 102 -14.13 -15.46 -2.98
N CYS A 103 -15.16 -14.86 -2.37
CA CYS A 103 -15.21 -14.58 -0.94
C CYS A 103 -16.55 -15.02 -0.37
N LYS A 104 -16.53 -16.04 0.49
CA LYS A 104 -17.70 -16.62 1.14
C LYS A 104 -17.83 -16.15 2.60
N CYS A 105 -17.48 -14.89 2.88
CA CYS A 105 -17.61 -14.33 4.22
C CYS A 105 -19.00 -13.71 4.41
N ILE A 106 -19.45 -13.62 5.66
CA ILE A 106 -20.76 -13.06 6.02
C ILE A 106 -20.99 -11.67 5.40
N ALA A 107 -19.96 -10.82 5.32
CA ALA A 107 -20.07 -9.48 4.75
C ALA A 107 -20.30 -9.47 3.22
N CYS A 108 -19.86 -10.52 2.51
CA CYS A 108 -20.08 -10.68 1.07
C CYS A 108 -21.31 -11.54 0.76
N ASP A 109 -21.75 -12.36 1.72
CA ASP A 109 -22.89 -13.28 1.62
C ASP A 109 -24.22 -12.62 2.07
N SER A 110 -24.20 -11.32 2.36
CA SER A 110 -25.39 -10.53 2.67
C SER A 110 -26.14 -10.19 1.38
N GLY A 111 -26.78 -11.19 0.77
CA GLY A 111 -27.85 -11.04 -0.21
C GLY A 111 -29.22 -11.04 0.46
#